data_AF-A0A3P3VIV3-F1
#
_entry.id   AF-A0A3P3VIV3-F1
#
_cell.length_a   1.000
_cell.length_b   1.000
_cell.length_c   1.000
_cell.angle_alpha   90.00
_cell.angle_beta   90.00
_cell.angle_gamma   90.00
#
_symmetry.space_group_name_H-M   'P 1'
#
loop_
_entity.id
_entity.type
_entity.pdbx_description
1 polymer ?
#
loop_
_entity_poly.entity_id
_entity_poly.type
_entity_poly.pdbx_seq_one_letter_code
_entity_poly.pdbx_strand_id
1 'polypeptide(L)'
;MLHAIINNKAGRILVKEESIPLRQVYKEREDMITAAVFSRLPYLSEPTLQLLLETFLPDISTALSTLSGVEFWPRFSSTIQNQVEPDLILHFEGLKVVVEVKRPRDGLQHAEQWYRELEALPEDYWLGDLIFWAVGGDPSHNQELIAGLAVRLEEDEKISRSVPLFASDWISIAKGIDRLLRSDGPMTKADSVVLGDILSALELYAVQYREFKIADLCDSRLRGVAEAKCLAGWGLSMGDKKKPVVGSRADFKALPGLDDFEGLQRPIWGEWRKGIEQKRRSGEHFPGWDALQHYSPIADASFTAIKKMKSRSNGL
;
A
#
# COMPACT_ATOMS: atom_id res chain seq x y z
N MET A 1 -8.56 2.20 -25.36
CA MET A 1 -7.13 1.88 -25.56
C MET A 1 -6.57 0.96 -24.47
N LEU A 2 -6.71 1.30 -23.18
CA LEU A 2 -6.18 0.49 -22.06
C LEU A 2 -6.50 -1.01 -22.18
N HIS A 3 -7.77 -1.37 -22.42
CA HIS A 3 -8.19 -2.77 -22.63
C HIS A 3 -7.41 -3.50 -23.73
N ALA A 4 -7.10 -2.83 -24.84
CA ALA A 4 -6.29 -3.43 -25.91
C ALA A 4 -4.84 -3.67 -25.45
N ILE A 5 -4.28 -2.77 -24.65
CA ILE A 5 -2.92 -2.91 -24.10
C ILE A 5 -2.87 -4.04 -23.08
N ILE A 6 -3.82 -4.10 -22.15
CA ILE A 6 -3.92 -5.13 -21.11
C ILE A 6 -4.04 -6.52 -21.75
N ASN A 7 -4.86 -6.65 -22.78
CA ASN A 7 -5.12 -7.92 -23.47
C ASN A 7 -4.11 -8.26 -24.59
N ASN A 8 -2.96 -7.56 -24.67
CA ASN A 8 -1.95 -7.75 -25.71
C ASN A 8 -2.48 -7.59 -27.16
N LYS A 9 -3.56 -6.83 -27.35
CA LYS A 9 -4.18 -6.54 -28.67
C LYS A 9 -3.73 -5.21 -29.26
N ALA A 10 -2.93 -4.43 -28.54
CA ALA A 10 -2.38 -3.16 -29.04
C ALA A 10 -1.17 -3.32 -29.99
N GLY A 11 -0.73 -4.55 -30.24
CA GLY A 11 0.38 -4.84 -31.15
C GLY A 11 1.75 -4.56 -30.55
N ARG A 12 2.71 -4.32 -31.42
CA ARG A 12 4.13 -4.10 -31.11
C ARG A 12 4.60 -2.82 -31.78
N ILE A 13 5.59 -2.17 -31.20
CA ILE A 13 6.23 -0.98 -31.75
C ILE A 13 7.75 -1.18 -31.81
N LEU A 14 8.40 -0.47 -32.74
CA LEU A 14 9.84 -0.51 -32.91
C LEU A 14 10.47 0.56 -32.00
N VAL A 15 11.29 0.15 -31.03
CA VAL A 15 12.02 1.04 -30.14
C VAL A 15 13.49 0.65 -30.19
N LYS A 16 14.36 1.58 -30.61
CA LYS A 16 15.81 1.32 -30.79
C LYS A 16 16.08 0.05 -31.60
N GLU A 17 15.37 -0.12 -32.73
CA GLU A 17 15.47 -1.27 -33.64
C GLU A 17 14.94 -2.61 -33.07
N GLU A 18 14.45 -2.64 -31.83
CA GLU A 18 13.80 -3.80 -31.25
C GLU A 18 12.27 -3.71 -31.38
N SER A 19 11.62 -4.76 -31.89
CA SER A 19 10.17 -4.85 -31.87
C SER A 19 9.73 -5.28 -30.48
N ILE A 20 9.16 -4.38 -29.69
CA ILE A 20 8.68 -4.64 -28.33
C ILE A 20 7.15 -4.52 -28.25
N PRO A 21 6.47 -5.33 -27.41
CA PRO A 21 5.03 -5.17 -27.20
C PRO A 21 4.70 -3.78 -26.66
N LEU A 22 3.65 -3.13 -27.17
CA LEU A 22 3.24 -1.82 -26.65
C LEU A 22 2.95 -1.86 -25.14
N ARG A 23 2.46 -3.01 -24.67
CA ARG A 23 2.24 -3.30 -23.25
C ARG A 23 3.50 -3.16 -22.40
N GLN A 24 4.67 -3.54 -22.92
CA GLN A 24 5.93 -3.41 -22.20
C GLN A 24 6.33 -1.94 -22.09
N VAL A 25 6.25 -1.21 -23.21
CA VAL A 25 6.53 0.23 -23.23
C VAL A 25 5.63 0.98 -22.26
N TYR A 26 4.34 0.62 -22.20
CA TYR A 26 3.41 1.20 -21.25
C TYR A 26 3.91 1.08 -19.80
N LYS A 27 4.28 -0.14 -19.37
CA LYS A 27 4.77 -0.43 -18.01
C LYS A 27 6.06 0.32 -17.65
N GLU A 28 6.86 0.66 -18.64
CA GLU A 28 8.15 1.32 -18.45
C GLU A 28 8.06 2.85 -18.41
N ARG A 29 6.85 3.43 -18.46
CA ARG A 29 6.63 4.89 -18.47
C ARG A 29 5.74 5.35 -17.32
N GLU A 30 6.19 6.38 -16.62
CA GLU A 30 5.49 7.07 -15.52
C GLU A 30 4.24 7.78 -16.03
N ASP A 31 4.38 8.62 -17.04
CA ASP A 31 3.30 9.34 -17.72
C ASP A 31 2.11 8.43 -18.08
N MET A 32 2.39 7.18 -18.42
CA MET A 32 1.37 6.21 -18.83
C MET A 32 0.53 5.70 -17.65
N ILE A 33 1.09 5.55 -16.44
CA ILE A 33 0.30 5.23 -15.23
C ILE A 33 -0.41 6.49 -14.74
N THR A 34 0.25 7.65 -14.80
CA THR A 34 -0.33 8.95 -14.48
C THR A 34 -1.59 9.18 -15.31
N ALA A 35 -1.49 9.12 -16.64
CA ALA A 35 -2.65 9.23 -17.51
C ALA A 35 -3.66 8.09 -17.30
N ALA A 36 -3.23 6.86 -17.05
CA ALA A 36 -4.16 5.74 -16.83
C ALA A 36 -5.04 5.95 -15.59
N VAL A 37 -4.49 6.52 -14.53
CA VAL A 37 -5.20 6.66 -13.26
C VAL A 37 -5.95 7.98 -13.22
N PHE A 38 -5.26 9.10 -13.43
CA PHE A 38 -5.81 10.43 -13.15
C PHE A 38 -6.78 10.90 -14.24
N SER A 39 -6.64 10.43 -15.49
CA SER A 39 -7.58 10.82 -16.56
C SER A 39 -8.98 10.23 -16.35
N ARG A 40 -9.12 9.29 -15.40
CA ARG A 40 -10.37 8.60 -15.09
C ARG A 40 -11.16 9.26 -13.97
N LEU A 41 -10.51 10.09 -13.13
CA LEU A 41 -11.16 10.74 -12.00
C LEU A 41 -12.36 11.61 -12.39
N PRO A 42 -12.33 12.41 -13.48
CA PRO A 42 -13.49 13.21 -13.89
C PRO A 42 -14.74 12.42 -14.28
N TYR A 43 -14.60 11.11 -14.52
CA TYR A 43 -15.73 10.25 -14.87
C TYR A 43 -16.42 9.62 -13.64
N LEU A 44 -15.86 9.84 -12.45
CA LEU A 44 -16.49 9.42 -11.21
C LEU A 44 -17.58 10.42 -10.80
N SER A 45 -18.65 9.90 -10.20
CA SER A 45 -19.62 10.73 -9.49
C SER A 45 -18.94 11.49 -8.35
N GLU A 46 -19.40 12.71 -8.05
CA GLU A 46 -18.83 13.53 -6.97
C GLU A 46 -18.75 12.78 -5.63
N PRO A 47 -19.77 12.02 -5.17
CA PRO A 47 -19.67 11.28 -3.91
C PRO A 47 -18.59 10.19 -3.96
N THR A 48 -18.42 9.51 -5.10
CA THR A 48 -17.38 8.47 -5.23
C THR A 48 -15.99 9.09 -5.30
N LEU A 49 -15.82 10.18 -6.04
CA LEU A 49 -14.56 10.90 -6.12
C LEU A 49 -14.13 11.44 -4.76
N GLN A 50 -15.08 12.01 -3.99
CA GLN A 50 -14.82 12.50 -2.64
C GLN A 50 -14.33 11.37 -1.74
N LEU A 51 -15.07 10.25 -1.66
CA LEU A 51 -14.66 9.09 -0.85
C LEU A 51 -13.30 8.52 -1.26
N LEU A 52 -13.01 8.52 -2.57
CA LEU A 52 -11.73 8.08 -3.11
C LEU A 52 -10.58 8.98 -2.65
N LEU A 53 -10.75 10.30 -2.76
CA LEU A 53 -9.72 11.26 -2.37
C LEU A 53 -9.55 11.35 -0.86
N GLU A 54 -10.61 11.26 -0.07
CA GLU A 54 -10.52 11.14 1.40
C GLU A 54 -9.74 9.88 1.82
N THR A 55 -9.79 8.82 1.01
CA THR A 55 -8.98 7.62 1.25
C THR A 55 -7.49 7.84 0.97
N PHE A 56 -7.16 8.75 0.05
CA PHE A 56 -5.78 9.01 -0.38
C PHE A 56 -5.12 10.15 0.40
N LEU A 57 -5.92 11.14 0.79
CA LEU A 57 -5.56 12.37 1.47
C LEU A 57 -6.28 12.39 2.83
N PRO A 58 -5.89 11.51 3.77
CA PRO A 58 -6.48 11.53 5.10
C PRO A 58 -6.23 12.92 5.71
N ASP A 59 -7.23 13.49 6.36
CA ASP A 59 -7.17 14.81 7.00
C ASP A 59 -7.18 16.02 6.04
N ILE A 60 -7.68 15.84 4.80
CA ILE A 60 -8.10 16.99 4.00
C ILE A 60 -9.23 17.73 4.74
N SER A 61 -8.90 18.87 5.35
CA SER A 61 -9.84 19.66 6.17
C SER A 61 -10.89 20.37 5.32
N THR A 62 -10.58 20.60 4.05
CA THR A 62 -11.47 21.23 3.08
C THR A 62 -12.37 20.20 2.44
N ALA A 63 -13.68 20.42 2.51
CA ALA A 63 -14.63 19.63 1.74
C ALA A 63 -14.31 19.79 0.26
N LEU A 64 -14.02 18.66 -0.41
CA LEU A 64 -13.77 18.64 -1.84
C LEU A 64 -15.03 19.08 -2.56
N SER A 65 -14.95 20.21 -3.26
CA SER A 65 -16.01 20.69 -4.15
C SER A 65 -16.02 19.89 -5.45
N THR A 66 -16.79 20.32 -6.45
CA THR A 66 -16.83 19.68 -7.76
C THR A 66 -15.45 19.77 -8.44
N LEU A 67 -14.94 18.62 -8.92
CA LEU A 67 -13.76 18.58 -9.78
C LEU A 67 -14.09 19.23 -11.13
N SER A 68 -13.52 20.40 -11.37
CA SER A 68 -13.73 21.18 -12.60
C SER A 68 -12.81 20.74 -13.75
N GLY A 69 -11.66 20.13 -13.45
CA GLY A 69 -10.74 19.67 -14.49
C GLY A 69 -9.49 18.99 -13.97
N VAL A 70 -8.77 18.36 -14.89
CA VAL A 70 -7.43 17.79 -14.66
C VAL A 70 -6.51 18.34 -15.73
N GLU A 71 -5.44 19.00 -15.29
CA GLU A 71 -4.42 19.57 -16.15
C GLU A 71 -3.18 18.67 -16.10
N PHE A 72 -2.82 18.07 -17.23
CA PHE A 72 -1.68 17.15 -17.31
C PHE A 72 -0.43 17.87 -17.82
N TRP A 73 0.70 17.62 -17.16
CA TRP A 73 2.02 18.16 -17.51
C TRP A 73 2.02 19.67 -17.80
N PRO A 74 1.43 20.51 -16.91
CA PRO A 74 1.53 21.95 -17.08
C PRO A 74 2.98 22.40 -17.03
N ARG A 75 3.33 23.41 -17.83
CA ARG A 75 4.69 23.91 -17.95
C ARG A 75 4.80 25.28 -17.37
N PHE A 76 5.65 25.41 -16.36
CA PHE A 76 5.94 26.67 -15.72
C PHE A 76 7.40 27.05 -15.88
N SER A 77 7.66 28.34 -15.88
CA SER A 77 9.00 28.90 -15.74
C SER A 77 9.20 29.30 -14.29
N SER A 78 10.36 28.96 -13.72
CA SER A 78 10.70 29.38 -12.36
C SER A 78 11.98 30.21 -12.34
N THR A 79 12.26 30.85 -11.21
CA THR A 79 13.51 31.59 -11.04
C THR A 79 14.74 30.67 -10.91
N ILE A 80 14.50 29.39 -10.64
CA ILE A 80 15.51 28.35 -10.38
C ILE A 80 15.79 27.52 -11.63
N GLN A 81 14.76 27.26 -12.45
CA GLN A 81 14.86 26.39 -13.62
C GLN A 81 13.98 26.93 -14.76
N ASN A 82 14.51 26.85 -15.99
CA ASN A 82 13.82 27.36 -17.18
C ASN A 82 12.46 26.69 -17.43
N GLN A 83 12.30 25.45 -17.00
CA GLN A 83 11.07 24.69 -17.15
C GLN A 83 10.91 23.74 -15.96
N VAL A 84 9.78 23.86 -15.29
CA VAL A 84 9.29 22.96 -14.24
C VAL A 84 7.95 22.42 -14.72
N GLU A 85 7.73 21.12 -14.56
CA GLU A 85 6.58 20.41 -15.10
C GLU A 85 6.08 19.40 -14.05
N PRO A 86 5.13 19.79 -13.19
CA PRO A 86 4.42 18.83 -12.35
C PRO A 86 3.70 17.79 -13.22
N ASP A 87 3.48 16.58 -12.71
CA ASP A 87 2.79 15.53 -13.46
C ASP A 87 1.34 15.90 -13.81
N LEU A 88 0.59 16.44 -12.84
CA LEU A 88 -0.74 17.01 -13.07
C LEU A 88 -1.19 17.94 -11.94
N ILE A 89 -2.23 18.72 -12.24
CA ILE A 89 -2.96 19.53 -11.27
C ILE A 89 -4.45 19.20 -11.35
N LEU A 90 -5.05 18.85 -10.22
CA LEU A 90 -6.50 18.68 -10.09
C LEU A 90 -7.12 20.04 -9.70
N HIS A 91 -8.12 20.47 -10.46
CA HIS A 91 -8.78 21.75 -10.27
C HIS A 91 -10.16 21.56 -9.64
N PHE A 92 -10.32 21.98 -8.38
CA PHE A 92 -11.58 22.05 -7.68
C PHE A 92 -12.03 23.51 -7.53
N GLU A 93 -13.31 23.74 -7.26
CA GLU A 93 -13.78 25.07 -6.88
C GLU A 93 -13.15 25.48 -5.54
N GLY A 94 -12.28 26.48 -5.57
CA GLY A 94 -11.59 26.99 -4.38
C GLY A 94 -10.39 26.16 -3.88
N LEU A 95 -10.02 25.08 -4.56
CA LEU A 95 -8.90 24.22 -4.19
C LEU A 95 -8.14 23.72 -5.42
N LYS A 96 -6.81 23.70 -5.36
CA LYS A 96 -5.94 23.03 -6.34
C LYS A 96 -5.15 21.93 -5.64
N VAL A 97 -5.00 20.79 -6.31
CA VAL A 97 -4.12 19.69 -5.84
C VAL A 97 -3.04 19.48 -6.88
N VAL A 98 -1.80 19.86 -6.54
CA VAL A 98 -0.61 19.57 -7.34
C VAL A 98 -0.19 18.14 -7.03
N VAL A 99 0.00 17.32 -8.06
CA VAL A 99 0.33 15.91 -7.89
C VAL A 99 1.64 15.60 -8.60
N GLU A 100 2.54 14.95 -7.88
CA GLU A 100 3.78 14.41 -8.41
C GLU A 100 3.77 12.88 -8.29
N VAL A 101 3.98 12.19 -9.40
CA VAL A 101 3.82 10.75 -9.50
C VAL A 101 5.19 10.08 -9.67
N LYS A 102 5.36 8.94 -9.01
CA LYS A 102 6.48 8.03 -9.24
C LYS A 102 5.95 6.64 -9.54
N ARG A 103 6.51 5.93 -10.54
CA ARG A 103 6.06 4.56 -10.82
C ARG A 103 6.20 3.65 -9.58
N PRO A 104 5.40 2.57 -9.47
CA PRO A 104 5.45 1.65 -8.33
C PRO A 104 6.80 0.97 -8.08
N ARG A 105 7.70 0.96 -9.06
CA ARG A 105 9.04 0.36 -8.97
C ARG A 105 10.17 1.38 -9.14
N ASP A 106 9.80 2.64 -9.31
CA ASP A 106 10.78 3.70 -9.47
C ASP A 106 11.31 4.15 -8.12
N GLY A 107 12.38 4.93 -8.18
CA GLY A 107 13.16 5.35 -7.04
C GLY A 107 12.41 6.29 -6.09
N LEU A 108 13.22 6.93 -5.26
CA LEU A 108 12.75 7.81 -4.21
C LEU A 108 12.16 9.10 -4.80
N GLN A 109 11.17 9.64 -4.11
CA GLN A 109 10.73 11.01 -4.32
C GLN A 109 11.85 12.01 -3.94
N HIS A 110 11.71 13.26 -4.40
CA HIS A 110 12.69 14.31 -4.17
C HIS A 110 12.02 15.61 -3.69
N ALA A 111 12.22 16.01 -2.43
CA ALA A 111 11.66 17.24 -1.87
C ALA A 111 12.08 18.51 -2.64
N GLU A 112 13.29 18.53 -3.22
CA GLU A 112 13.75 19.65 -4.04
C GLU A 112 12.94 19.78 -5.34
N GLN A 113 12.48 18.66 -5.91
CA GLN A 113 11.59 18.68 -7.07
C GLN A 113 10.23 19.26 -6.67
N TRP A 114 9.64 18.77 -5.58
CA TRP A 114 8.36 19.25 -5.05
C TRP A 114 8.38 20.76 -4.75
N TYR A 115 9.46 21.24 -4.13
CA TYR A 115 9.64 22.66 -3.85
C TYR A 115 9.67 23.50 -5.14
N ARG A 116 10.41 23.05 -6.17
CA ARG A 116 10.47 23.77 -7.45
C ARG A 116 9.12 23.81 -8.14
N GLU A 117 8.36 22.73 -8.06
CA GLU A 117 7.00 22.67 -8.61
C GLU A 117 6.08 23.68 -7.94
N LEU A 118 6.12 23.78 -6.61
CA LEU A 118 5.37 24.78 -5.85
C LEU A 118 5.84 26.22 -6.15
N GLU A 119 7.15 26.49 -6.12
CA GLU A 119 7.71 27.84 -6.38
C GLU A 119 7.43 28.33 -7.80
N ALA A 120 7.32 27.42 -8.77
CA ALA A 120 7.04 27.75 -10.16
C ALA A 120 5.56 28.07 -10.44
N LEU A 121 4.64 27.79 -9.50
CA LEU A 121 3.21 28.01 -9.71
C LEU A 121 2.90 29.50 -9.90
N PRO A 122 2.18 29.86 -10.98
CA PRO A 122 1.71 31.23 -11.16
C PRO A 122 0.72 31.67 -10.07
N GLU A 123 0.60 32.98 -9.84
CA GLU A 123 -0.21 33.56 -8.74
C GLU A 123 -1.69 33.10 -8.71
N ASP A 124 -2.29 32.79 -9.87
CA ASP A 124 -3.68 32.35 -9.98
C ASP A 124 -3.91 30.94 -9.43
N TYR A 125 -2.90 30.08 -9.41
CA TYR A 125 -2.97 28.76 -8.76
C TYR A 125 -3.06 28.88 -7.24
N TRP A 126 -2.58 29.99 -6.67
CA TRP A 126 -2.65 30.30 -5.24
C TRP A 126 -3.99 30.95 -4.84
N LEU A 127 -4.92 31.15 -5.78
CA LEU A 127 -6.28 31.59 -5.47
C LEU A 127 -7.09 30.41 -4.90
N GLY A 128 -7.24 30.41 -3.58
CA GLY A 128 -7.92 29.35 -2.81
C GLY A 128 -6.93 28.52 -2.00
N ASP A 129 -7.35 27.31 -1.64
CA ASP A 129 -6.50 26.32 -0.99
C ASP A 129 -5.59 25.63 -2.02
N LEU A 130 -4.40 25.24 -1.59
CA LEU A 130 -3.44 24.49 -2.39
C LEU A 130 -2.94 23.31 -1.58
N ILE A 131 -2.96 22.13 -2.18
CA ILE A 131 -2.43 20.90 -1.60
C ILE A 131 -1.35 20.34 -2.53
N PHE A 132 -0.30 19.78 -1.95
CA PHE A 132 0.66 18.96 -2.68
C PHE A 132 0.45 17.47 -2.35
N TRP A 133 0.42 16.62 -3.36
CA TRP A 133 0.20 15.18 -3.22
C TRP A 133 1.25 14.37 -4.00
N ALA A 134 2.14 13.72 -3.29
CA ALA A 134 3.09 12.78 -3.87
C ALA A 134 2.48 11.37 -3.97
N VAL A 135 2.54 10.75 -5.15
CA VAL A 135 2.01 9.42 -5.40
C VAL A 135 3.13 8.46 -5.79
N GLY A 136 3.25 7.34 -5.10
CA GLY A 136 4.36 6.40 -5.26
C GLY A 136 5.57 6.76 -4.41
N GLY A 137 6.72 6.12 -4.70
CA GLY A 137 7.89 6.16 -3.82
C GLY A 137 7.74 5.32 -2.56
N ASP A 138 8.73 5.42 -1.67
CA ASP A 138 8.74 4.69 -0.40
C ASP A 138 8.01 5.50 0.71
N PRO A 139 7.03 4.91 1.42
CA PRO A 139 6.26 5.64 2.43
C PRO A 139 7.09 6.26 3.56
N SER A 140 8.11 5.55 4.06
CA SER A 140 8.94 6.04 5.16
C SER A 140 9.82 7.20 4.71
N HIS A 141 10.44 7.08 3.54
CA HIS A 141 11.21 8.15 2.92
C HIS A 141 10.34 9.39 2.64
N ASN A 142 9.12 9.19 2.12
CA ASN A 142 8.21 10.30 1.82
C ASN A 142 7.81 11.09 3.07
N GLN A 143 7.66 10.43 4.22
CA GLN A 143 7.36 11.12 5.49
C GLN A 143 8.51 12.04 5.93
N GLU A 144 9.75 11.60 5.77
CA GLU A 144 10.94 12.42 6.06
C GLU A 144 11.01 13.63 5.12
N LEU A 145 10.74 13.43 3.83
CA LEU A 145 10.69 14.51 2.84
C LEU A 145 9.59 15.53 3.14
N ILE A 146 8.39 15.08 3.52
CA ILE A 146 7.28 15.95 3.90
C ILE A 146 7.68 16.82 5.10
N ALA A 147 8.25 16.22 6.14
CA ALA A 147 8.67 16.96 7.33
C ALA A 147 9.74 18.03 7.00
N GLY A 148 10.72 17.68 6.18
CA GLY A 148 11.77 18.61 5.75
C GLY A 148 11.24 19.74 4.87
N LEU A 149 10.34 19.43 3.92
CA LEU A 149 9.75 20.43 3.04
C LEU A 149 8.80 21.36 3.79
N ALA A 150 8.00 20.84 4.74
CA ALA A 150 7.11 21.67 5.55
C ALA A 150 7.87 22.78 6.29
N VAL A 151 8.99 22.45 6.94
CA VAL A 151 9.86 23.43 7.61
C VAL A 151 10.37 24.47 6.61
N ARG A 152 10.84 24.02 5.45
CA ARG A 152 11.34 24.94 4.41
C ARG A 152 10.26 25.89 3.90
N LEU A 153 9.03 25.41 3.70
CA LEU A 153 7.91 26.22 3.23
C LEU A 153 7.47 27.25 4.28
N GLU A 154 7.54 26.92 5.57
CA GLU A 154 7.25 27.87 6.65
C GLU A 154 8.25 29.03 6.71
N GLU A 155 9.50 28.79 6.31
CA GLU A 155 10.57 29.80 6.27
C GLU A 155 10.61 30.60 4.95
N ASP A 156 9.85 30.21 3.93
CA ASP A 156 9.92 30.82 2.60
C ASP A 156 9.00 32.05 2.48
N GLU A 157 9.61 33.24 2.42
CA GLU A 157 8.88 34.50 2.27
C GLU A 157 8.09 34.62 0.95
N LYS A 158 8.44 33.88 -0.10
CA LYS A 158 7.68 33.85 -1.35
C LYS A 158 6.39 33.05 -1.21
N ILE A 159 6.41 31.99 -0.40
CA ILE A 159 5.26 31.12 -0.18
C ILE A 159 4.62 31.53 1.16
N SER A 160 3.82 32.59 1.10
CA SER A 160 3.19 33.20 2.28
C SER A 160 2.09 32.36 2.96
N ARG A 161 1.83 31.13 2.50
CA ARG A 161 0.71 30.29 2.94
C ARG A 161 1.18 28.87 3.23
N SER A 162 0.57 28.25 4.26
CA SER A 162 0.77 26.84 4.56
C SER A 162 0.19 25.98 3.43
N VAL A 163 0.99 25.02 2.96
CA VAL A 163 0.61 24.05 1.93
C VAL A 163 0.60 22.67 2.57
N PRO A 164 -0.57 22.04 2.78
CA PRO A 164 -0.64 20.65 3.21
C PRO A 164 0.06 19.73 2.21
N LEU A 165 0.92 18.85 2.73
CA LEU A 165 1.70 17.89 1.96
C LEU A 165 1.24 16.47 2.30
N PHE A 166 0.83 15.72 1.29
CA PHE A 166 0.41 14.32 1.44
C PHE A 166 1.27 13.39 0.58
N ALA A 167 1.40 12.15 1.04
CA ALA A 167 2.01 11.09 0.25
C ALA A 167 1.17 9.81 0.32
N SER A 168 0.99 9.14 -0.82
CA SER A 168 0.33 7.84 -0.90
C SER A 168 1.13 6.89 -1.76
N ASP A 169 1.27 5.63 -1.34
CA ASP A 169 1.81 4.59 -2.21
C ASP A 169 0.69 3.93 -3.06
N TRP A 170 1.10 3.31 -4.16
CA TRP A 170 0.16 2.67 -5.08
C TRP A 170 -0.62 1.49 -4.49
N ILE A 171 -0.07 0.79 -3.49
CA ILE A 171 -0.76 -0.32 -2.82
C ILE A 171 -1.89 0.24 -1.96
N SER A 172 -1.63 1.34 -1.23
CA SER A 172 -2.66 2.05 -0.47
C SER A 172 -3.78 2.56 -1.36
N ILE A 173 -3.45 3.11 -2.54
CA ILE A 173 -4.43 3.52 -3.56
C ILE A 173 -5.28 2.32 -4.02
N ALA A 174 -4.64 1.22 -4.45
CA ALA A 174 -5.35 0.02 -4.91
C ALA A 174 -6.26 -0.58 -3.82
N LYS A 175 -5.79 -0.58 -2.58
CA LYS A 175 -6.54 -1.02 -1.40
C LYS A 175 -7.74 -0.14 -1.11
N GLY A 176 -7.59 1.18 -1.24
CA GLY A 176 -8.70 2.12 -1.10
C GLY A 176 -9.80 1.85 -2.13
N ILE A 177 -9.41 1.68 -3.39
CA ILE A 177 -10.35 1.37 -4.48
C ILE A 177 -11.06 0.03 -4.26
N ASP A 178 -10.34 -1.04 -3.91
CA ASP A 178 -10.94 -2.36 -3.65
C ASP A 178 -11.94 -2.31 -2.49
N ARG A 179 -11.67 -1.54 -1.44
CA ARG A 179 -12.61 -1.33 -0.34
C ARG A 179 -13.87 -0.59 -0.78
N LEU A 180 -13.73 0.47 -1.57
CA LEU A 180 -14.88 1.22 -2.09
C LEU A 180 -15.76 0.33 -2.97
N LEU A 181 -15.15 -0.47 -3.86
CA LEU A 181 -15.87 -1.41 -4.71
C LEU A 181 -16.65 -2.49 -3.94
N ARG A 182 -16.25 -2.80 -2.70
CA ARG A 182 -16.93 -3.78 -1.82
C ARG A 182 -17.90 -3.14 -0.84
N SER A 183 -17.91 -1.82 -0.75
CA SER A 183 -18.79 -1.09 0.17
C SER A 183 -20.17 -0.90 -0.45
N ASP A 184 -21.20 -0.79 0.39
CA ASP A 184 -22.56 -0.43 -0.01
C ASP A 184 -22.73 1.10 -0.17
N GLY A 185 -21.64 1.82 -0.46
CA GLY A 185 -21.60 3.27 -0.59
C GLY A 185 -22.39 3.79 -1.81
N PRO A 186 -22.52 5.12 -1.97
CA PRO A 186 -23.22 5.75 -3.08
C PRO A 186 -22.40 5.65 -4.38
N MET A 187 -22.22 4.44 -4.89
CA MET A 187 -21.44 4.14 -6.08
C MET A 187 -22.37 3.73 -7.22
N THR A 188 -22.26 4.40 -8.36
CA THR A 188 -23.00 4.04 -9.56
C THR A 188 -22.35 2.84 -10.27
N LYS A 189 -23.08 2.25 -11.22
CA LYS A 189 -22.48 1.24 -12.12
C LYS A 189 -21.34 1.83 -12.97
N ALA A 190 -21.42 3.12 -13.33
CA ALA A 190 -20.36 3.78 -14.08
C ALA A 190 -19.10 3.91 -13.23
N ASP A 191 -19.25 4.33 -11.97
CA ASP A 191 -18.15 4.44 -11.01
C ASP A 191 -17.40 3.12 -10.84
N SER A 192 -18.12 2.02 -10.63
CA SER A 192 -17.48 0.70 -10.47
C SER A 192 -16.68 0.26 -11.71
N VAL A 193 -17.15 0.61 -12.91
CA VAL A 193 -16.40 0.35 -14.16
C VAL A 193 -15.14 1.21 -14.21
N VAL A 194 -15.23 2.50 -13.90
CA VAL A 194 -14.09 3.43 -13.91
C VAL A 194 -13.03 3.00 -12.89
N LEU A 195 -13.45 2.67 -11.67
CA LEU A 195 -12.58 2.16 -10.61
C LEU A 195 -11.95 0.81 -10.98
N GLY A 196 -12.70 -0.09 -11.60
CA GLY A 196 -12.18 -1.36 -12.11
C GLY A 196 -11.16 -1.18 -13.23
N ASP A 197 -11.34 -0.18 -14.10
CA ASP A 197 -10.38 0.21 -15.12
C ASP A 197 -9.09 0.76 -14.50
N ILE A 198 -9.18 1.56 -13.43
CA ILE A 198 -8.03 2.04 -12.67
C ILE A 198 -7.27 0.86 -12.05
N LEU A 199 -7.95 -0.06 -11.36
CA LEU A 199 -7.31 -1.27 -10.82
C LEU A 199 -6.62 -2.09 -11.90
N SER A 200 -7.27 -2.26 -13.05
CA SER A 200 -6.70 -2.99 -14.19
C SER A 200 -5.43 -2.31 -14.73
N ALA A 201 -5.37 -0.98 -14.70
CA ALA A 201 -4.16 -0.23 -15.00
C ALA A 201 -3.06 -0.46 -13.94
N LEU A 202 -3.39 -0.40 -12.66
CA LEU A 202 -2.44 -0.65 -11.57
C LEU A 202 -1.84 -2.07 -11.64
N GLU A 203 -2.66 -3.08 -11.93
CA GLU A 203 -2.22 -4.46 -12.12
C GLU A 203 -1.21 -4.60 -13.28
N LEU A 204 -1.35 -3.77 -14.31
CA LEU A 204 -0.40 -3.75 -15.42
C LEU A 204 1.02 -3.41 -14.93
N TYR A 205 1.13 -2.53 -13.93
CA TYR A 205 2.38 -2.14 -13.26
C TYR A 205 2.75 -3.06 -12.08
N ALA A 206 2.09 -4.21 -11.96
CA ALA A 206 2.29 -5.19 -10.90
C ALA A 206 1.94 -4.65 -9.49
N VAL A 207 1.10 -3.63 -9.41
CA VAL A 207 0.45 -3.23 -8.16
C VAL A 207 -0.75 -4.15 -7.98
N GLN A 208 -0.66 -5.05 -7.01
CA GLN A 208 -1.74 -5.97 -6.68
C GLN A 208 -2.01 -5.90 -5.18
N TYR A 209 -3.26 -5.61 -4.86
CA TYR A 209 -3.77 -5.74 -3.50
C TYR A 209 -4.72 -6.93 -3.46
N ARG A 210 -4.47 -7.85 -2.53
CA ARG A 210 -5.42 -8.90 -2.18
C ARG A 210 -5.49 -8.98 -0.66
N GLU A 211 -6.69 -8.77 -0.13
CA GLU A 211 -6.97 -9.10 1.26
C GLU A 211 -7.00 -10.63 1.39
N PHE A 212 -5.95 -11.21 1.98
CA PHE A 212 -5.91 -12.63 2.29
C PHE A 212 -6.78 -12.92 3.51
N LYS A 213 -7.81 -13.74 3.34
CA LYS A 213 -8.51 -14.39 4.45
C LYS A 213 -7.78 -15.68 4.79
N ILE A 214 -7.83 -16.10 6.05
CA ILE A 214 -7.25 -17.38 6.49
C ILE A 214 -7.83 -18.55 5.66
N ALA A 215 -9.08 -18.45 5.22
CA ALA A 215 -9.71 -19.42 4.33
C ALA A 215 -9.02 -19.55 2.95
N ASP A 216 -8.35 -18.50 2.47
CA ASP A 216 -7.65 -18.50 1.18
C ASP A 216 -6.35 -19.32 1.23
N LEU A 217 -5.77 -19.54 2.42
CA LEU A 217 -4.63 -20.44 2.61
C LEU A 217 -4.97 -21.91 2.29
N CYS A 218 -6.26 -22.24 2.28
CA CYS A 218 -6.75 -23.56 1.90
C CYS A 218 -6.98 -23.70 0.37
N ASP A 219 -6.89 -22.63 -0.41
CA ASP A 219 -7.03 -22.70 -1.87
C ASP A 219 -5.74 -23.25 -2.50
N SER A 220 -5.86 -24.45 -3.10
CA SER A 220 -4.81 -25.13 -3.86
C SER A 220 -4.13 -24.27 -4.94
N ARG A 221 -4.79 -23.22 -5.45
CA ARG A 221 -4.24 -22.32 -6.48
C ARG A 221 -3.18 -21.33 -5.95
N LEU A 222 -3.11 -21.11 -4.65
CA LEU A 222 -2.10 -20.24 -4.02
C LEU A 222 -0.83 -21.00 -3.61
N ARG A 223 -0.82 -22.34 -3.70
CA ARG A 223 0.36 -23.16 -3.39
C ARG A 223 1.57 -22.86 -4.29
N GLY A 224 1.32 -22.52 -5.56
CA GLY A 224 2.40 -22.21 -6.51
C GLY A 224 3.19 -20.92 -6.23
N VAL A 225 2.65 -19.98 -5.43
CA VAL A 225 3.35 -18.74 -5.05
C VAL A 225 4.10 -18.92 -3.73
N ALA A 226 3.59 -19.74 -2.81
CA ALA A 226 4.25 -20.05 -1.55
C ALA A 226 5.41 -21.06 -1.70
N GLU A 227 5.40 -21.88 -2.77
CA GLU A 227 6.38 -22.96 -2.97
C GLU A 227 7.77 -22.49 -3.44
N ALA A 228 7.92 -21.27 -3.99
CA ALA A 228 9.18 -20.88 -4.64
C ALA A 228 10.26 -20.30 -3.70
N LYS A 229 9.95 -19.94 -2.44
CA LYS A 229 10.97 -19.43 -1.49
C LYS A 229 10.87 -19.93 -0.05
N CYS A 230 9.72 -20.43 0.40
CA CYS A 230 9.60 -20.90 1.80
C CYS A 230 10.15 -22.31 2.03
N LEU A 231 10.20 -23.20 1.05
CA LEU A 231 10.53 -24.61 1.31
C LEU A 231 12.02 -24.96 1.16
N ALA A 232 12.82 -24.14 0.47
CA ALA A 232 14.26 -24.38 0.33
C ALA A 232 15.05 -24.08 1.62
N GLY A 233 14.55 -23.18 2.48
CA GLY A 233 15.17 -22.86 3.77
C GLY A 233 14.80 -23.81 4.91
N TRP A 234 13.89 -24.75 4.68
CA TRP A 234 13.28 -25.59 5.72
C TRP A 234 13.66 -27.07 5.63
N GLY A 235 14.57 -27.44 4.71
CA GLY A 235 15.21 -28.76 4.70
C GLY A 235 14.28 -29.97 4.56
N LEU A 236 13.05 -29.80 4.08
CA LEU A 236 12.12 -30.91 3.89
C LEU A 236 12.23 -31.47 2.47
N SER A 237 13.10 -32.47 2.32
CA SER A 237 13.09 -33.35 1.15
C SER A 237 11.82 -34.21 1.16
N MET A 238 11.11 -34.26 0.03
CA MET A 238 10.05 -35.23 -0.17
C MET A 238 10.66 -36.64 -0.27
N GLY A 239 10.49 -37.43 0.78
CA GLY A 239 10.83 -38.85 0.83
C GLY A 239 9.77 -39.62 1.62
N ASP A 240 8.93 -40.32 0.88
CA ASP A 240 8.07 -41.44 1.23
C ASP A 240 7.10 -41.39 2.43
N LYS A 241 5.85 -41.68 2.06
CA LYS A 241 4.68 -42.06 2.87
C LYS A 241 5.01 -42.82 4.18
N LYS A 242 5.30 -42.12 5.28
CA LYS A 242 5.10 -42.64 6.64
C LYS A 242 4.63 -41.52 7.59
N LYS A 243 3.68 -41.90 8.45
CA LYS A 243 2.94 -41.05 9.41
C LYS A 243 3.87 -40.11 10.22
N PRO A 244 3.41 -38.92 10.62
CA PRO A 244 4.22 -38.01 11.43
C PRO A 244 4.48 -38.65 12.80
N VAL A 245 5.76 -38.88 13.11
CA VAL A 245 6.23 -39.25 14.45
C VAL A 245 6.43 -37.97 15.25
N VAL A 246 5.96 -37.98 16.49
CA VAL A 246 6.02 -36.87 17.45
C VAL A 246 7.48 -36.57 17.80
N GLY A 247 8.01 -35.42 17.36
CA GLY A 247 9.34 -34.93 17.73
C GLY A 247 9.36 -34.34 19.14
N SER A 248 10.46 -34.57 19.86
CA SER A 248 10.63 -34.17 21.26
C SER A 248 11.38 -32.83 21.38
N ARG A 249 11.40 -32.25 22.58
CA ARG A 249 11.98 -30.93 22.89
C ARG A 249 13.48 -30.78 22.53
N ALA A 250 14.18 -31.88 22.25
CA ALA A 250 15.58 -31.86 21.81
C ALA A 250 15.75 -31.43 20.34
N ASP A 251 14.73 -31.60 19.49
CA ASP A 251 14.81 -31.35 18.05
C ASP A 251 14.81 -29.85 17.70
N PHE A 252 14.41 -28.99 18.63
CA PHE A 252 14.38 -27.53 18.45
C PHE A 252 15.73 -26.84 18.66
N LYS A 253 16.73 -27.53 19.25
CA LYS A 253 18.05 -26.94 19.55
C LYS A 253 19.11 -27.16 18.48
N ALA A 254 18.80 -27.86 17.39
CA ALA A 254 19.74 -28.21 16.33
C ALA A 254 19.46 -27.53 14.99
N LEU A 255 18.84 -26.34 15.01
CA LEU A 255 18.65 -25.51 13.81
C LEU A 255 19.89 -24.62 13.60
N PRO A 256 20.64 -24.73 12.49
CA PRO A 256 21.71 -23.81 12.17
C PRO A 256 21.14 -22.44 11.77
N GLY A 257 21.72 -21.35 12.29
CA GLY A 257 21.37 -19.97 11.93
C GLY A 257 20.56 -19.17 12.97
N LEU A 258 20.40 -19.69 14.20
CA LEU A 258 19.79 -18.94 15.31
C LEU A 258 20.78 -18.15 16.17
N ASP A 259 22.09 -18.28 15.91
CA ASP A 259 23.14 -17.53 16.61
C ASP A 259 23.40 -16.14 15.99
N ASP A 260 22.96 -15.90 14.75
CA ASP A 260 23.19 -14.61 14.06
C ASP A 260 22.10 -13.55 14.35
N PHE A 261 21.17 -13.84 15.26
CA PHE A 261 20.11 -12.92 15.71
C PHE A 261 20.28 -12.46 17.16
N GLU A 262 21.53 -12.41 17.67
CA GLU A 262 21.82 -11.76 18.97
C GLU A 262 21.84 -10.21 18.91
N GLY A 263 21.58 -9.60 17.75
CA GLY A 263 21.64 -8.14 17.58
C GLY A 263 20.30 -7.37 17.61
N LEU A 264 19.14 -8.02 17.56
CA LEU A 264 17.83 -7.35 17.56
C LEU A 264 17.05 -7.68 18.83
N GLN A 265 16.71 -6.61 19.56
CA GLN A 265 16.24 -6.59 20.93
C GLN A 265 15.12 -7.61 21.27
N ARG A 266 15.27 -8.26 22.43
CA ARG A 266 14.37 -9.26 23.03
C ARG A 266 13.17 -8.75 23.90
N PRO A 267 12.60 -7.52 23.85
CA PRO A 267 11.52 -7.17 24.77
C PRO A 267 10.11 -7.55 24.29
N ILE A 268 9.85 -7.67 22.98
CA ILE A 268 8.48 -7.67 22.44
C ILE A 268 7.67 -8.93 22.80
N TRP A 269 8.31 -10.10 22.89
CA TRP A 269 7.62 -11.36 23.20
C TRP A 269 7.30 -11.54 24.70
N GLY A 270 8.12 -10.96 25.58
CA GLY A 270 7.90 -11.01 27.03
C GLY A 270 6.76 -10.09 27.47
N GLU A 271 6.66 -8.92 26.85
CA GLU A 271 5.59 -7.96 27.14
C GLU A 271 4.24 -8.40 26.56
N TRP A 272 4.23 -9.02 25.39
CA TRP A 272 3.02 -9.57 24.79
C TRP A 272 2.39 -10.68 25.66
N ARG A 273 3.20 -11.59 26.22
CA ARG A 273 2.72 -12.61 27.17
C ARG A 273 2.21 -12.02 28.47
N LYS A 274 2.92 -11.03 29.04
CA LYS A 274 2.48 -10.35 30.27
C LYS A 274 1.16 -9.61 30.07
N GLY A 275 0.97 -8.96 28.90
CA GLY A 275 -0.28 -8.29 28.55
C GLY A 275 -1.48 -9.23 28.48
N ILE A 276 -1.29 -10.44 27.94
CA ILE A 276 -2.36 -11.47 27.88
C ILE A 276 -2.68 -12.02 29.28
N GLU A 277 -1.68 -12.28 30.13
CA GLU A 277 -1.90 -12.76 31.50
C GLU A 277 -2.52 -11.70 32.41
N GLN A 278 -2.20 -10.42 32.20
CA GLN A 278 -2.78 -9.30 32.93
C GLN A 278 -4.25 -9.10 32.56
N LYS A 279 -4.61 -9.16 31.26
CA LYS A 279 -6.00 -9.09 30.79
C LYS A 279 -6.85 -10.29 31.22
N ARG A 280 -6.24 -11.48 31.35
CA ARG A 280 -6.90 -12.67 31.91
C ARG A 280 -7.19 -12.54 33.41
N ARG A 281 -6.34 -11.85 34.17
CA ARG A 281 -6.57 -11.59 35.61
C ARG A 281 -7.60 -10.49 35.87
N SER A 282 -7.78 -9.55 34.94
CA SER A 282 -8.77 -8.46 35.05
C SER A 282 -10.18 -8.85 34.59
N GLY A 283 -10.36 -10.02 33.96
CA GLY A 283 -11.67 -10.47 33.47
C GLY A 283 -12.15 -9.75 32.20
N GLU A 284 -11.27 -8.99 31.53
CA GLU A 284 -11.60 -8.30 30.28
C GLU A 284 -11.68 -9.30 29.11
N HIS A 285 -12.80 -9.27 28.40
CA HIS A 285 -13.04 -10.13 27.25
C HIS A 285 -12.28 -9.59 26.01
N PHE A 286 -11.46 -10.44 25.41
CA PHE A 286 -10.74 -10.13 24.18
C PHE A 286 -11.59 -10.54 22.96
N PRO A 287 -11.83 -9.65 21.98
CA PRO A 287 -12.53 -10.04 20.76
C PRO A 287 -11.74 -11.13 20.03
N GLY A 288 -12.31 -12.32 19.86
CA GLY A 288 -11.68 -13.46 19.17
C GLY A 288 -11.47 -14.73 20.02
N TRP A 289 -11.81 -14.73 21.31
CA TRP A 289 -11.74 -15.95 22.14
C TRP A 289 -12.64 -17.08 21.63
N ASP A 290 -13.83 -16.76 21.14
CA ASP A 290 -14.79 -17.75 20.64
C ASP A 290 -14.32 -18.40 19.33
N ALA A 291 -13.53 -17.70 18.53
CA ALA A 291 -12.95 -18.23 17.29
C ALA A 291 -11.88 -19.30 17.54
N LEU A 292 -11.23 -19.28 18.71
CA LEU A 292 -10.20 -20.26 19.10
C LEU A 292 -10.80 -21.53 19.72
N GLN A 293 -12.04 -21.49 20.24
CA GLN A 293 -12.69 -22.67 20.83
C GLN A 293 -13.28 -23.64 19.80
N HIS A 294 -13.43 -23.23 18.54
CA HIS A 294 -14.02 -24.08 17.49
C HIS A 294 -13.01 -24.67 16.51
N TYR A 295 -11.72 -24.36 16.67
CA TYR A 295 -10.66 -24.96 15.85
C TYR A 295 -9.66 -25.75 16.71
N SER A 296 -9.79 -27.08 16.65
CA SER A 296 -8.74 -28.11 16.76
C SER A 296 -8.80 -29.06 17.97
N PRO A 297 -8.85 -30.40 17.75
CA PRO A 297 -8.66 -31.44 18.77
C PRO A 297 -7.24 -31.49 19.38
N ILE A 298 -6.31 -30.66 18.91
CA ILE A 298 -4.91 -30.64 19.34
C ILE A 298 -4.72 -29.85 20.65
N ALA A 299 -5.66 -28.98 21.00
CA ALA A 299 -5.63 -28.24 22.26
C ALA A 299 -5.87 -29.17 23.47
N ASP A 300 -6.78 -30.15 23.37
CA ASP A 300 -7.13 -31.03 24.49
C ASP A 300 -6.01 -31.99 24.92
N ALA A 301 -5.17 -32.44 23.97
CA ALA A 301 -4.04 -33.31 24.26
C ALA A 301 -2.94 -32.58 25.07
N SER A 302 -2.76 -31.29 24.80
CA SER A 302 -1.77 -30.44 25.48
C SER A 302 -2.24 -30.04 26.89
N PHE A 303 -3.55 -29.83 27.08
CA PHE A 303 -4.12 -29.49 28.38
C PHE A 303 -4.14 -30.67 29.37
N THR A 304 -4.30 -31.90 28.88
CA THR A 304 -4.31 -33.11 29.73
C THR A 304 -2.91 -33.46 30.26
N ALA A 305 -1.84 -33.18 29.49
CA ALA A 305 -0.46 -33.38 29.91
C ALA A 305 -0.01 -32.40 31.02
N ILE A 306 -0.49 -31.16 30.98
CA ILE A 306 -0.13 -30.12 31.96
C ILE A 306 -0.85 -30.34 33.30
N LYS A 307 -2.07 -30.88 33.32
CA LYS A 307 -2.76 -31.28 34.56
C LYS A 307 -2.07 -32.45 35.27
N LYS A 308 -1.47 -33.40 34.52
CA LYS A 308 -0.76 -34.56 35.08
C LYS A 308 0.64 -34.26 35.62
N MET A 309 1.26 -33.14 35.20
CA MET A 309 2.54 -32.67 35.75
C MET A 309 2.39 -31.85 37.04
N LYS A 310 1.27 -31.14 37.25
CA LYS A 310 1.01 -30.40 38.51
C LYS A 310 0.57 -31.28 39.69
N SER A 311 0.11 -32.50 39.46
CA SER A 311 -0.22 -33.45 40.54
C SER A 311 0.98 -34.29 41.02
N ARG A 312 2.17 -34.11 40.43
CA ARG A 312 3.41 -34.83 40.80
C ARG A 312 4.48 -33.97 41.49
N SER A 313 4.22 -32.67 41.68
CA SER A 313 5.15 -31.75 42.35
C SER A 313 4.69 -31.25 43.73
N ASN A 314 3.63 -31.83 44.31
CA ASN A 314 3.16 -31.56 45.68
C ASN A 314 3.15 -32.84 46.53
N GLY A 315 4.26 -33.57 46.53
CA GLY A 315 4.40 -34.80 47.31
C GLY A 315 5.85 -35.27 47.33
N LEU A 316 6.69 -34.53 48.05
CA LEU A 316 7.87 -34.93 48.84
C LEU A 316 8.66 -33.68 49.22
#